data_AF-A0A1F9F0B2-F1
#
_entry.id   AF-A0A1F9F0B2-F1
#
_cell.length_a   1.000
_cell.length_b   1.000
_cell.length_c   1.000
_cell.angle_alpha   90.00
_cell.angle_beta   90.00
_cell.angle_gamma   90.00
#
_symmetry.space_group_name_H-M   'P 1'
#
loop_
_entity.id
_entity.type
_entity.pdbx_description
1 polymer ?
#
loop_
_entity_poly.entity_id
_entity_poly.type
_entity_poly.pdbx_seq_one_letter_code
_entity_poly.pdbx_strand_id
1 'polypeptide(L)'
;MVLRSLILCVSLFVWLTSAPAVAAPLSGTYSSPLGPLTLVEKDGAVTARIVDGKKNPCGFAKGMTVLEGSRLDDSVVGTFSACKVGDGCTGVSQGSAMLLVTKNGATLSGAVHLDAGACKTILGGDSIVLKKGKRSSATKPAVPVVDKAPPRARAEKLAADAFAKYQQDGNAEAARASFVEATKVDPSYAEGYIGVGMTYKARDRLDEALDWYKRALEANPAVGDAYYNIGCVYAVRGDKEQALRYLRIALLNGYVQLDTLLTDPDLKGLAGDPQFEKLKAGQTD
;
A
#
# COMPACT_ATOMS: atom_id res chain seq x y z
N MET A 1 75.91 2.44 -5.80
CA MET A 1 75.08 3.61 -6.16
C MET A 1 73.70 3.08 -6.55
N VAL A 2 72.66 3.65 -5.95
CA VAL A 2 71.33 3.08 -5.67
C VAL A 2 70.57 2.57 -6.92
N LEU A 3 70.12 1.31 -6.88
CA LEU A 3 69.09 0.78 -7.79
C LEU A 3 67.73 0.88 -7.07
N ARG A 4 66.87 1.78 -7.54
CA ARG A 4 65.55 2.08 -6.94
C ARG A 4 64.56 0.95 -7.23
N SER A 5 63.94 0.44 -6.15
CA SER A 5 62.81 -0.49 -6.15
C SER A 5 61.59 0.09 -6.87
N LEU A 6 61.02 -0.67 -7.81
CA LEU A 6 59.67 -0.47 -8.35
C LEU A 6 58.81 -1.67 -7.90
N ILE A 7 58.03 -1.49 -6.84
CA ILE A 7 57.01 -2.46 -6.41
C ILE A 7 55.71 -2.06 -7.11
N LEU A 8 55.31 -2.83 -8.12
CA LEU A 8 53.99 -2.70 -8.74
C LEU A 8 52.94 -3.28 -7.78
N CYS A 9 52.25 -2.39 -7.07
CA CYS A 9 51.07 -2.73 -6.29
C CYS A 9 49.88 -2.82 -7.25
N VAL A 10 49.51 -4.04 -7.67
CA VAL A 10 48.29 -4.28 -8.45
C VAL A 10 47.11 -4.23 -7.49
N SER A 11 46.47 -3.06 -7.42
CA SER A 11 45.23 -2.84 -6.69
C SER A 11 44.09 -3.62 -7.34
N LEU A 12 43.78 -4.82 -6.83
CA LEU A 12 42.50 -5.49 -7.11
C LEU A 12 41.38 -4.68 -6.43
N PHE A 13 40.82 -3.70 -7.16
CA PHE A 13 39.51 -3.16 -6.87
C PHE A 13 38.47 -4.23 -7.20
N VAL A 14 38.16 -5.08 -6.21
CA VAL A 14 36.94 -5.90 -6.25
C VAL A 14 35.79 -4.92 -6.08
N TRP A 15 35.17 -4.54 -7.20
CA TRP A 15 33.85 -3.92 -7.18
C TRP A 15 32.88 -4.96 -6.64
N LEU A 16 32.56 -4.87 -5.35
CA LEU A 16 31.32 -5.45 -4.81
C LEU A 16 30.17 -4.65 -5.43
N THR A 17 29.79 -5.00 -6.66
CA THR A 17 28.46 -4.65 -7.16
C THR A 17 27.49 -5.47 -6.33
N SER A 18 26.91 -4.85 -5.31
CA SER A 18 25.69 -5.37 -4.69
C SER A 18 24.65 -5.41 -5.80
N ALA A 19 24.49 -6.58 -6.43
CA ALA A 19 23.40 -6.80 -7.36
C ALA A 19 22.11 -6.40 -6.62
N PRO A 20 21.27 -5.53 -7.21
CA PRO A 20 19.99 -5.21 -6.59
C PRO A 20 19.27 -6.53 -6.34
N ALA A 21 18.78 -6.72 -5.12
CA ALA A 21 18.03 -7.91 -4.75
C ALA A 21 16.90 -8.07 -5.77
N VAL A 22 17.03 -9.04 -6.68
CA VAL A 22 16.00 -9.28 -7.71
C VAL A 22 14.75 -9.65 -6.94
N ALA A 23 13.75 -8.77 -7.01
CA ALA A 23 12.50 -8.95 -6.31
C ALA A 23 11.92 -10.32 -6.66
N ALA A 24 11.50 -11.08 -5.65
CA ALA A 24 11.04 -12.45 -5.86
C ALA A 24 9.91 -12.51 -6.91
N PRO A 25 9.88 -13.53 -7.80
CA PRO A 25 8.90 -13.59 -8.87
C PRO A 25 7.48 -13.74 -8.31
N LEU A 26 6.58 -12.84 -8.72
CA LEU A 26 5.17 -12.88 -8.30
C LEU A 26 4.42 -14.03 -8.95
N SER A 27 4.80 -14.40 -10.17
CA SER A 27 4.14 -15.43 -10.97
C SER A 27 3.94 -16.73 -10.19
N GLY A 28 2.74 -17.28 -10.27
CA GLY A 28 2.37 -18.51 -9.60
C GLY A 28 0.87 -18.63 -9.30
N THR A 29 0.51 -19.70 -8.58
CA THR A 29 -0.87 -19.97 -8.21
C THR A 29 -1.15 -19.58 -6.76
N TYR A 30 -2.18 -18.77 -6.57
CA TYR A 30 -2.62 -18.26 -5.28
C TYR A 30 -4.01 -18.80 -4.94
N SER A 31 -4.25 -19.03 -3.66
CA SER A 31 -5.56 -19.35 -3.11
C SER A 31 -6.34 -18.06 -2.84
N SER A 32 -7.59 -18.01 -3.27
CA SER A 32 -8.52 -16.90 -3.02
C SER A 32 -9.92 -17.42 -2.66
N PRO A 33 -10.80 -16.56 -2.11
CA PRO A 33 -12.22 -16.88 -1.92
C PRO A 33 -12.98 -17.20 -3.22
N LEU A 34 -12.50 -16.70 -4.38
CA LEU A 34 -13.07 -16.99 -5.70
C LEU A 34 -12.58 -18.34 -6.28
N GLY A 35 -11.71 -19.03 -5.57
CA GLY A 35 -10.99 -20.21 -6.05
C GLY A 35 -9.52 -19.91 -6.38
N PRO A 36 -8.77 -20.89 -6.90
CA PRO A 36 -7.38 -20.70 -7.27
C PRO A 36 -7.23 -19.67 -8.40
N LEU A 37 -6.29 -18.74 -8.23
CA LEU A 37 -5.92 -17.73 -9.20
C LEU A 37 -4.50 -18.02 -9.71
N THR A 38 -4.29 -17.96 -11.02
CA THR A 38 -2.94 -17.92 -11.60
C THR A 38 -2.59 -16.47 -11.86
N LEU A 39 -1.52 -16.02 -11.22
CA LEU A 39 -0.96 -14.69 -11.39
C LEU A 39 0.27 -14.78 -12.29
N VAL A 40 0.35 -13.90 -13.28
CA VAL A 40 1.43 -13.80 -14.25
C VAL A 40 1.95 -12.38 -14.22
N GLU A 41 3.24 -12.26 -13.91
CA GLU A 41 4.03 -11.05 -14.03
C GLU A 41 4.91 -11.14 -15.27
N LYS A 42 4.81 -10.16 -16.17
CA LYS A 42 5.64 -10.03 -17.36
C LYS A 42 5.92 -8.55 -17.61
N ASP A 43 7.20 -8.18 -17.68
CA ASP A 43 7.63 -6.80 -17.98
C ASP A 43 6.98 -5.76 -17.05
N GLY A 44 6.81 -6.09 -15.77
CA GLY A 44 6.15 -5.24 -14.78
C GLY A 44 4.62 -5.26 -14.81
N ALA A 45 3.99 -5.79 -15.87
CA ALA A 45 2.55 -6.00 -15.92
C ALA A 45 2.16 -7.26 -15.14
N VAL A 46 1.09 -7.17 -14.34
CA VAL A 46 0.58 -8.25 -13.49
C VAL A 46 -0.86 -8.56 -13.87
N THR A 47 -1.16 -9.82 -14.17
CA THR A 47 -2.52 -10.30 -14.43
C THR A 47 -2.85 -11.50 -13.56
N ALA A 48 -4.05 -11.57 -13.00
CA ALA A 48 -4.54 -12.76 -12.29
C ALA A 48 -5.81 -13.31 -12.93
N ARG A 49 -5.83 -14.63 -13.19
CA ARG A 49 -6.94 -15.34 -13.83
C ARG A 49 -7.47 -16.49 -12.99
N ILE A 50 -8.77 -16.73 -13.05
CA ILE A 50 -9.45 -17.82 -12.35
C ILE A 50 -9.04 -19.17 -12.97
N VAL A 51 -8.51 -20.07 -12.16
CA VAL A 51 -8.08 -21.40 -12.61
C VAL A 51 -9.24 -22.39 -12.63
N ASP A 52 -10.12 -22.31 -11.63
CA ASP A 52 -11.34 -23.11 -11.55
C ASP A 52 -12.50 -22.28 -10.98
N GLY A 53 -13.55 -22.10 -11.79
CA GLY A 53 -14.74 -21.33 -11.47
C GLY A 53 -15.90 -22.16 -10.91
N LYS A 54 -15.78 -23.49 -10.82
CA LYS A 54 -16.90 -24.41 -10.58
C LYS A 54 -17.59 -24.27 -9.21
N LYS A 55 -17.05 -23.49 -8.27
CA LYS A 55 -17.58 -23.34 -6.90
C LYS A 55 -17.43 -21.91 -6.33
N ASN A 56 -17.39 -20.87 -7.16
CA ASN A 56 -17.45 -19.51 -6.62
C ASN A 56 -18.89 -18.96 -6.67
N PRO A 57 -19.36 -18.26 -5.61
CA PRO A 57 -20.73 -17.74 -5.50
C PRO A 57 -21.04 -16.59 -6.47
N CYS A 58 -20.15 -16.34 -7.44
CA CYS A 58 -20.06 -15.09 -8.19
C CYS A 58 -20.14 -15.31 -9.70
N GLY A 59 -20.18 -16.57 -10.15
CA GLY A 59 -20.21 -16.92 -11.57
C GLY A 59 -18.93 -16.61 -12.35
N PHE A 60 -17.80 -16.31 -11.68
CA PHE A 60 -16.53 -16.11 -12.39
C PHE A 60 -16.13 -17.39 -13.12
N ALA A 61 -16.08 -17.32 -14.46
CA ALA A 61 -15.72 -18.45 -15.29
C ALA A 61 -14.22 -18.74 -15.22
N LYS A 62 -13.85 -20.00 -15.49
CA LYS A 62 -12.45 -20.38 -15.71
C LYS A 62 -11.84 -19.50 -16.80
N GLY A 63 -10.64 -18.98 -16.55
CA GLY A 63 -9.87 -18.15 -17.46
C GLY A 63 -10.21 -16.65 -17.39
N MET A 64 -11.25 -16.25 -16.67
CA MET A 64 -11.61 -14.85 -16.51
C MET A 64 -10.50 -14.10 -15.74
N THR A 65 -10.10 -12.94 -16.25
CA THR A 65 -9.18 -12.05 -15.56
C THR A 65 -9.91 -11.31 -14.44
N VAL A 66 -9.34 -11.33 -13.23
CA VAL A 66 -9.91 -10.71 -12.02
C VAL A 66 -8.95 -9.72 -11.38
N LEU A 67 -7.73 -9.60 -11.88
CA LEU A 67 -6.80 -8.54 -11.54
C LEU A 67 -5.95 -8.20 -12.76
N GLU A 68 -5.82 -6.91 -13.06
CA GLU A 68 -4.89 -6.36 -14.04
C GLU A 68 -4.20 -5.15 -13.42
N GLY A 69 -2.88 -5.13 -13.41
CA GLY A 69 -2.13 -4.06 -12.77
C GLY A 69 -0.67 -4.06 -13.14
N SER A 70 0.09 -3.26 -12.39
CA SER A 70 1.53 -3.13 -12.53
C SER A 70 2.19 -3.41 -11.19
N ARG A 71 3.34 -4.07 -11.23
CA ARG A 71 4.20 -4.22 -10.05
C ARG A 71 4.89 -2.89 -9.77
N LEU A 72 4.87 -2.50 -8.50
CA LEU A 72 5.56 -1.36 -7.96
C LEU A 72 6.26 -1.79 -6.67
N ASP A 73 7.57 -1.96 -6.72
CA ASP A 73 8.37 -2.53 -5.62
C ASP A 73 7.78 -3.86 -5.09
N ASP A 74 7.39 -3.84 -3.81
CA ASP A 74 6.72 -4.90 -3.07
C ASP A 74 5.21 -4.73 -3.10
N SER A 75 4.64 -4.21 -4.18
CA SER A 75 3.20 -4.00 -4.35
C SER A 75 2.73 -4.27 -5.77
N VAL A 76 1.46 -4.58 -5.93
CA VAL A 76 0.74 -4.68 -7.20
C VAL A 76 -0.40 -3.68 -7.16
N VAL A 77 -0.39 -2.72 -8.08
CA VAL A 77 -1.43 -1.68 -8.18
C VAL A 77 -2.19 -1.87 -9.46
N GLY A 78 -3.52 -1.90 -9.40
CA GLY A 78 -4.32 -2.11 -10.61
C GLY A 78 -5.81 -2.21 -10.37
N THR A 79 -6.52 -2.65 -11.40
CA THR A 79 -7.94 -2.96 -11.33
C THR A 79 -8.13 -4.39 -10.86
N PHE A 80 -9.22 -4.62 -10.14
CA PHE A 80 -9.64 -5.95 -9.74
C PHE A 80 -11.15 -6.11 -9.97
N SER A 81 -11.57 -7.35 -10.16
CA SER A 81 -12.98 -7.74 -10.11
C SER A 81 -13.22 -8.47 -8.80
N ALA A 82 -14.17 -7.98 -8.01
CA ALA A 82 -14.65 -8.73 -6.86
C ALA A 82 -16.14 -8.99 -6.92
N CYS A 83 -16.54 -9.84 -6.01
CA CYS A 83 -17.88 -10.35 -5.90
C CYS A 83 -18.54 -9.86 -4.64
N LYS A 84 -19.73 -9.30 -4.79
CA LYS A 84 -20.59 -8.92 -3.68
C LYS A 84 -21.60 -10.03 -3.47
N VAL A 85 -21.51 -10.71 -2.32
CA VAL A 85 -22.47 -11.74 -1.90
C VAL A 85 -23.07 -11.29 -0.57
N GLY A 86 -24.41 -11.21 -0.50
CA GLY A 86 -25.17 -10.76 0.68
C GLY A 86 -26.66 -10.60 0.39
N ASP A 87 -27.46 -10.30 1.44
CA ASP A 87 -28.91 -10.07 1.31
C ASP A 87 -29.17 -8.87 0.40
N GLY A 88 -29.85 -9.12 -0.73
CA GLY A 88 -30.14 -8.10 -1.76
C GLY A 88 -29.02 -7.87 -2.79
N CYS A 89 -27.92 -8.64 -2.76
CA CYS A 89 -26.79 -8.46 -3.68
C CYS A 89 -26.52 -9.72 -4.53
N THR A 90 -26.65 -9.58 -5.84
CA THR A 90 -26.11 -10.52 -6.84
C THR A 90 -25.41 -9.75 -7.95
N GLY A 91 -24.08 -9.75 -7.99
CA GLY A 91 -23.34 -9.09 -9.06
C GLY A 91 -21.82 -9.10 -8.89
N VAL A 92 -21.12 -9.04 -10.03
CA VAL A 92 -19.69 -8.73 -10.09
C VAL A 92 -19.53 -7.22 -10.11
N SER A 93 -18.55 -6.69 -9.40
CA SER A 93 -18.19 -5.27 -9.45
C SER A 93 -16.69 -5.14 -9.67
N GLN A 94 -16.34 -4.18 -10.52
CA GLN A 94 -14.96 -3.80 -10.76
C GLN A 94 -14.58 -2.66 -9.81
N GLY A 95 -13.31 -2.62 -9.44
CA GLY A 95 -12.74 -1.56 -8.62
C GLY A 95 -11.23 -1.48 -8.78
N SER A 96 -10.60 -0.59 -8.02
CA SER A 96 -9.14 -0.46 -7.96
C SER A 96 -8.59 -1.00 -6.64
N ALA A 97 -7.45 -1.70 -6.71
CA ALA A 97 -6.79 -2.31 -5.58
C ALA A 97 -5.29 -2.06 -5.59
N MET A 98 -4.72 -2.01 -4.39
CA MET A 98 -3.29 -2.14 -4.16
C MET A 98 -3.06 -3.36 -3.28
N LEU A 99 -2.35 -4.36 -3.82
CA LEU A 99 -1.97 -5.58 -3.12
C LEU A 99 -0.48 -5.52 -2.74
N LEU A 100 -0.19 -5.43 -1.44
CA LEU A 100 1.15 -5.57 -0.87
C LEU A 100 1.65 -7.01 -1.05
N VAL A 101 2.92 -7.14 -1.41
CA VAL A 101 3.65 -8.40 -1.61
C VAL A 101 4.46 -8.68 -0.35
N THR A 102 4.11 -9.74 0.37
CA THR A 102 4.86 -10.16 1.56
C THR A 102 6.18 -10.88 1.21
N LYS A 103 7.05 -11.06 2.21
CA LYS A 103 8.38 -11.69 2.09
C LYS A 103 8.37 -12.93 1.17
N ASN A 104 9.25 -12.91 0.17
CA ASN A 104 9.42 -13.93 -0.87
C ASN A 104 8.24 -14.09 -1.85
N GLY A 105 7.32 -13.12 -1.96
CA GLY A 105 6.18 -13.19 -2.88
C GLY A 105 5.17 -14.27 -2.52
N ALA A 106 5.10 -14.65 -1.23
CA ALA A 106 4.30 -15.79 -0.77
C ALA A 106 2.83 -15.43 -0.51
N THR A 107 2.55 -14.18 -0.15
CA THR A 107 1.20 -13.68 0.12
C THR A 107 1.05 -12.30 -0.50
N LEU A 108 -0.09 -12.07 -1.16
CA LEU A 108 -0.57 -10.76 -1.58
C LEU A 108 -1.67 -10.34 -0.61
N SER A 109 -1.57 -9.17 -0.01
CA SER A 109 -2.60 -8.63 0.88
C SER A 109 -2.89 -7.20 0.49
N GLY A 110 -4.15 -6.80 0.37
CA GLY A 110 -4.41 -5.43 -0.07
C GLY A 110 -5.82 -4.95 0.14
N ALA A 111 -5.97 -3.63 0.04
CA ALA A 111 -7.26 -2.98 0.08
C ALA A 111 -7.92 -2.97 -1.29
N VAL A 112 -9.23 -3.12 -1.28
CA VAL A 112 -10.03 -3.39 -2.46
C VAL A 112 -11.25 -2.51 -2.39
N HIS A 113 -11.24 -1.42 -3.16
CA HIS A 113 -12.35 -0.48 -3.13
C HIS A 113 -13.46 -0.94 -4.06
N LEU A 114 -14.63 -1.23 -3.48
CA LEU A 114 -15.84 -1.61 -4.19
C LEU A 114 -16.93 -0.59 -3.88
N ASP A 115 -17.46 0.08 -4.89
CA ASP A 115 -18.68 0.87 -4.74
C ASP A 115 -19.87 -0.07 -4.52
N ALA A 116 -20.05 -0.51 -3.27
CA ALA A 116 -21.16 -1.32 -2.81
C ALA A 116 -22.21 -0.38 -2.23
N GLY A 117 -23.29 -0.07 -2.97
CA GLY A 117 -24.43 0.72 -2.46
C GLY A 117 -25.11 0.11 -1.21
N ALA A 118 -26.39 -0.25 -1.25
CA ALA A 118 -27.10 -0.80 -0.08
C ALA A 118 -26.70 -2.26 0.29
N CYS A 119 -25.44 -2.66 0.11
CA CYS A 119 -25.00 -4.05 0.23
C CYS A 119 -24.39 -4.37 1.61
N LYS A 120 -24.87 -5.45 2.23
CA LYS A 120 -24.23 -6.07 3.41
C LYS A 120 -23.31 -7.19 2.93
N THR A 121 -22.00 -6.95 2.86
CA THR A 121 -21.03 -7.90 2.30
C THR A 121 -20.63 -9.02 3.29
N ILE A 122 -20.49 -10.27 2.81
CA ILE A 122 -20.04 -11.43 3.61
C ILE A 122 -18.52 -11.43 3.83
N LEU A 123 -17.75 -10.82 2.93
CA LEU A 123 -16.33 -10.53 3.11
C LEU A 123 -16.21 -9.20 3.87
N GLY A 124 -16.37 -9.25 5.20
CA GLY A 124 -16.26 -8.06 6.03
C GLY A 124 -14.90 -7.37 5.89
N GLY A 125 -14.93 -6.04 5.67
CA GLY A 125 -13.80 -5.11 5.80
C GLY A 125 -12.72 -5.22 4.73
N ASP A 126 -12.96 -4.56 3.58
CA ASP A 126 -12.05 -3.92 2.60
C ASP A 126 -10.68 -4.54 2.27
N SER A 127 -10.39 -5.78 2.66
CA SER A 127 -9.07 -6.39 2.52
C SER A 127 -9.13 -7.78 1.85
N ILE A 128 -8.31 -7.99 0.83
CA ILE A 128 -8.12 -9.27 0.14
C ILE A 128 -6.74 -9.83 0.50
N VAL A 129 -6.69 -11.09 0.92
CA VAL A 129 -5.44 -11.84 1.13
C VAL A 129 -5.40 -13.06 0.21
N LEU A 130 -4.41 -13.13 -0.66
CA LEU A 130 -4.12 -14.25 -1.57
C LEU A 130 -2.84 -14.95 -1.13
N LYS A 131 -2.87 -16.27 -0.93
CA LYS A 131 -1.70 -17.05 -0.47
C LYS A 131 -1.20 -18.01 -1.54
N LYS A 132 0.11 -18.04 -1.82
CA LYS A 132 0.74 -18.99 -2.75
C LYS A 132 0.63 -20.41 -2.17
N GLY A 133 0.08 -21.37 -2.94
CA GLY A 133 -0.28 -22.73 -2.44
C GLY A 133 0.93 -23.55 -1.94
N LYS A 134 0.81 -24.45 -0.94
CA LYS A 134 -0.03 -25.68 -0.87
C LYS A 134 -1.24 -25.57 0.07
N ARG A 135 -2.32 -26.32 -0.24
CA ARG A 135 -3.55 -26.46 0.57
C ARG A 135 -3.20 -26.69 2.04
N SER A 136 -3.58 -25.75 2.90
CA SER A 136 -4.02 -26.08 4.25
C SER A 136 -5.40 -25.48 4.45
N SER A 137 -6.27 -26.25 5.09
CA SER A 137 -7.55 -25.82 5.65
C SER A 137 -7.46 -24.38 6.18
N ALA A 138 -8.44 -23.57 5.80
CA ALA A 138 -8.55 -22.19 6.24
C ALA A 138 -8.85 -22.15 7.76
N THR A 139 -7.82 -22.26 8.59
CA THR A 139 -7.86 -21.64 9.91
C THR A 139 -7.52 -20.18 9.73
N LYS A 140 -8.54 -19.34 9.87
CA LYS A 140 -8.45 -17.89 10.07
C LYS A 140 -7.28 -17.62 11.04
N PRO A 141 -6.23 -16.86 10.66
CA PRO A 141 -5.27 -16.39 11.64
C PRO A 141 -6.06 -15.57 12.65
N ALA A 142 -6.14 -16.05 13.89
CA ALA A 142 -6.61 -15.24 14.98
C ALA A 142 -5.57 -14.13 15.19
N VAL A 143 -5.93 -12.89 14.86
CA VAL A 143 -5.25 -11.74 15.44
C VAL A 143 -5.49 -11.87 16.95
N PRO A 144 -4.45 -11.93 17.79
CA PRO A 144 -4.64 -12.04 19.23
C PRO A 144 -5.43 -10.82 19.71
N VAL A 145 -6.66 -11.06 20.16
CA VAL A 145 -7.45 -10.07 20.90
C VAL A 145 -6.85 -10.01 22.29
N VAL A 146 -6.14 -8.92 22.60
CA VAL A 146 -5.60 -8.67 23.94
C VAL A 146 -6.47 -7.60 24.59
N ASP A 147 -7.31 -8.03 25.53
CA ASP A 147 -8.19 -7.18 26.34
C ASP A 147 -7.45 -6.62 27.57
N LYS A 148 -7.46 -5.29 27.71
CA LYS A 148 -7.61 -4.47 28.93
C LYS A 148 -7.30 -3.00 28.59
N ALA A 149 -8.36 -2.21 28.39
CA ALA A 149 -8.38 -0.85 27.80
C ALA A 149 -7.58 -0.77 26.49
N PRO A 150 -8.24 -0.76 25.30
CA PRO A 150 -7.57 -1.15 24.07
C PRO A 150 -6.34 -0.26 23.85
N PRO A 151 -5.14 -0.84 23.64
CA PRO A 151 -3.90 -0.10 23.42
C PRO A 151 -4.08 1.11 22.49
N ARG A 152 -5.01 0.98 21.54
CA ARG A 152 -5.56 2.02 20.69
C ARG A 152 -5.87 3.37 21.33
N ALA A 153 -6.63 3.46 22.43
CA ALA A 153 -7.01 4.78 22.99
C ALA A 153 -5.79 5.57 23.50
N ARG A 154 -4.77 4.87 24.01
CA ARG A 154 -3.50 5.48 24.39
C ARG A 154 -2.69 5.88 23.15
N ALA A 155 -2.65 5.04 22.12
CA ALA A 155 -1.97 5.36 20.86
C ALA A 155 -2.61 6.57 20.16
N GLU A 156 -3.94 6.64 20.12
CA GLU A 156 -4.71 7.77 19.59
C GLU A 156 -4.38 9.07 20.33
N LYS A 157 -4.36 9.04 21.68
CA LYS A 157 -3.96 10.21 22.47
C LYS A 157 -2.53 10.64 22.17
N LEU A 158 -1.58 9.71 22.13
CA LEU A 158 -0.17 10.00 21.83
C LEU A 158 -0.01 10.65 20.45
N ALA A 159 -0.73 10.14 19.44
CA ALA A 159 -0.72 10.69 18.10
C ALA A 159 -1.39 12.07 18.04
N ALA A 160 -2.52 12.27 18.73
CA ALA A 160 -3.19 13.57 18.79
C ALA A 160 -2.30 14.65 19.43
N ASP A 161 -1.66 14.33 20.55
CA ASP A 161 -0.72 15.22 21.24
C ASP A 161 0.49 15.53 20.34
N ALA A 162 0.98 14.53 19.59
CA ALA A 162 2.06 14.71 18.62
C ALA A 162 1.66 15.62 17.45
N PHE A 163 0.45 15.44 16.90
CA PHE A 163 -0.09 16.29 15.84
C PHE A 163 -0.24 17.74 16.28
N ALA A 164 -0.80 17.97 17.47
CA ALA A 164 -0.93 19.32 18.03
C ALA A 164 0.43 20.00 18.15
N LYS A 165 1.42 19.29 18.68
CA LYS A 165 2.81 19.79 18.82
C LYS A 165 3.48 20.06 17.47
N TYR A 166 3.26 19.17 16.51
CA TYR A 166 3.79 19.33 15.16
C TYR A 166 3.26 20.60 14.48
N GLN A 167 1.96 20.89 14.64
CA GLN A 167 1.33 22.09 14.08
C GLN A 167 1.73 23.40 14.80
N GLN A 168 1.88 23.38 16.13
CA GLN A 168 2.18 24.58 16.91
C GLN A 168 3.64 25.02 16.81
N ASP A 169 4.58 24.07 16.91
CA ASP A 169 5.99 24.39 17.14
C ASP A 169 6.87 24.16 15.91
N GLY A 170 6.34 23.54 14.85
CA GLY A 170 7.13 23.02 13.71
C GLY A 170 8.19 21.99 14.13
N ASN A 171 8.15 21.51 15.39
CA ASN A 171 9.15 20.63 15.97
C ASN A 171 8.86 19.18 15.60
N ALA A 172 9.21 18.82 14.36
CA ALA A 172 9.08 17.49 13.80
C ALA A 172 9.74 16.39 14.65
N GLU A 173 10.86 16.70 15.32
CA GLU A 173 11.61 15.73 16.12
C GLU A 173 10.88 15.34 17.40
N ALA A 174 10.33 16.32 18.10
CA ALA A 174 9.59 16.08 19.33
C ALA A 174 8.24 15.37 19.05
N ALA A 175 7.56 15.71 17.95
CA ALA A 175 6.35 15.01 17.52
C ALA A 175 6.65 13.55 17.11
N ARG A 176 7.78 13.31 16.42
CA ARG A 176 8.20 11.98 15.97
C ARG A 176 8.30 10.98 17.12
N ALA A 177 8.88 11.39 18.26
CA ALA A 177 9.01 10.51 19.42
C ALA A 177 7.66 9.98 19.91
N SER A 178 6.65 10.86 20.00
CA SER A 178 5.30 10.51 20.41
C SER A 178 4.57 9.65 19.37
N PHE A 179 4.73 9.93 18.08
CA PHE A 179 4.20 9.06 17.02
C PHE A 179 4.82 7.67 17.05
N VAL A 180 6.14 7.56 17.23
CA VAL A 180 6.83 6.27 17.39
C VAL A 180 6.31 5.53 18.62
N GLU A 181 6.07 6.22 19.74
CA GLU A 181 5.46 5.59 20.91
C GLU A 181 4.05 5.07 20.59
N ALA A 182 3.23 5.83 19.86
CA ALA A 182 1.91 5.39 19.44
C ALA A 182 1.96 4.07 18.63
N THR A 183 2.91 3.94 17.70
CA THR A 183 3.11 2.68 16.92
C THR A 183 3.54 1.49 17.77
N LYS A 184 4.21 1.73 18.91
CA LYS A 184 4.64 0.66 19.84
C LYS A 184 3.50 0.26 20.76
N VAL A 185 2.69 1.22 21.17
CA VAL A 185 1.52 1.01 22.03
C VAL A 185 0.46 0.24 21.25
N ASP A 186 0.15 0.65 20.02
CA ASP A 186 -0.76 -0.06 19.14
C ASP A 186 -0.16 -0.22 17.73
N PRO A 187 0.43 -1.39 17.42
CA PRO A 187 0.95 -1.69 16.08
C PRO A 187 -0.11 -1.76 14.98
N SER A 188 -1.41 -1.78 15.31
CA SER A 188 -2.51 -1.75 14.34
C SER A 188 -3.04 -0.33 14.08
N TYR A 189 -2.55 0.67 14.81
CA TYR A 189 -2.97 2.06 14.68
C TYR A 189 -2.18 2.78 13.59
N ALA A 190 -2.74 2.80 12.38
CA ALA A 190 -2.07 3.29 11.17
C ALA A 190 -1.68 4.77 11.23
N GLU A 191 -2.48 5.61 11.88
CA GLU A 191 -2.28 7.06 12.00
C GLU A 191 -0.99 7.39 12.77
N GLY A 192 -0.57 6.52 13.70
CA GLY A 192 0.74 6.63 14.34
C GLY A 192 1.89 6.52 13.34
N TYR A 193 1.82 5.56 12.41
CA TYR A 193 2.82 5.38 11.35
C TYR A 193 2.79 6.54 10.34
N ILE A 194 1.59 7.03 9.98
CA ILE A 194 1.42 8.22 9.12
C ILE A 194 2.10 9.43 9.76
N GLY A 195 1.88 9.67 11.06
CA GLY A 195 2.52 10.75 11.78
C GLY A 195 4.05 10.67 11.75
N VAL A 196 4.64 9.48 11.91
CA VAL A 196 6.10 9.30 11.75
C VAL A 196 6.53 9.65 10.32
N GLY A 197 5.83 9.15 9.30
CA GLY A 197 6.13 9.46 7.90
C GLY A 197 6.09 10.97 7.60
N MET A 198 5.08 11.68 8.13
CA MET A 198 4.97 13.14 7.99
C MET A 198 6.18 13.87 8.56
N THR A 199 6.70 13.43 9.73
CA THR A 199 7.88 14.05 10.33
C THR A 199 9.15 13.86 9.49
N TYR A 200 9.28 12.74 8.76
CA TYR A 200 10.37 12.52 7.81
C TYR A 200 10.18 13.35 6.54
N LYS A 201 8.96 13.40 5.98
CA LYS A 201 8.65 14.24 4.81
C LYS A 201 8.99 15.70 5.06
N ALA A 202 8.66 16.23 6.24
CA ALA A 202 8.97 17.59 6.66
C ALA A 202 10.46 17.93 6.68
N ARG A 203 11.32 16.90 6.76
CA ARG A 203 12.78 17.00 6.75
C ARG A 203 13.38 16.64 5.39
N ASP A 204 12.55 16.55 4.35
CA ASP A 204 12.92 16.12 3.00
C ASP A 204 13.52 14.70 2.93
N ARG A 205 13.24 13.88 3.96
CA ARG A 205 13.67 12.47 4.06
C ARG A 205 12.59 11.59 3.44
N LEU A 206 12.45 11.69 2.13
CA LEU A 206 11.32 11.15 1.38
C LEU A 206 11.30 9.61 1.33
N ASP A 207 12.45 8.94 1.29
CA ASP A 207 12.51 7.47 1.28
C ASP A 207 12.04 6.89 2.62
N GLU A 208 12.49 7.47 3.72
CA GLU A 208 12.04 7.09 5.06
C GLU A 208 10.55 7.38 5.25
N ALA A 209 10.06 8.51 4.73
CA ALA A 209 8.63 8.82 4.75
C ALA A 209 7.81 7.72 4.06
N LEU A 210 8.22 7.29 2.86
CA LEU A 210 7.58 6.21 2.12
C LEU A 210 7.56 4.89 2.91
N ASP A 211 8.67 4.52 3.54
CA ASP A 211 8.74 3.30 4.36
C ASP A 211 7.74 3.33 5.52
N TRP A 212 7.59 4.49 6.18
CA TRP A 212 6.62 4.66 7.27
C TRP A 212 5.17 4.67 6.77
N TYR A 213 4.89 5.27 5.62
CA TYR A 213 3.55 5.19 5.02
C TYR A 213 3.21 3.77 4.57
N LYS A 214 4.18 3.01 4.02
CA LYS A 214 4.00 1.58 3.71
C LYS A 214 3.65 0.77 4.96
N ARG A 215 4.30 1.04 6.10
CA ARG A 215 3.93 0.44 7.39
C ARG A 215 2.53 0.82 7.88
N ALA A 216 2.08 2.06 7.61
CA ALA A 216 0.71 2.45 7.89
C ALA A 216 -0.29 1.58 7.09
N LEU A 217 0.04 1.28 5.83
CA LEU A 217 -0.75 0.40 4.97
C LEU A 217 -0.68 -1.07 5.38
N GLU A 218 0.42 -1.53 5.98
CA GLU A 218 0.49 -2.87 6.60
C GLU A 218 -0.44 -2.97 7.81
N ALA A 219 -0.55 -1.90 8.61
CA ALA A 219 -1.43 -1.83 9.78
C ALA A 219 -2.91 -1.68 9.40
N ASN A 220 -3.22 -0.79 8.47
CA ASN A 220 -4.55 -0.60 7.90
C ASN A 220 -4.46 -0.33 6.38
N PRO A 221 -4.74 -1.33 5.53
CA PRO A 221 -4.69 -1.15 4.09
C PRO A 221 -5.68 -0.13 3.52
N ALA A 222 -6.75 0.22 4.26
CA ALA A 222 -7.82 1.09 3.79
C ALA A 222 -7.66 2.56 4.25
N VAL A 223 -6.53 2.93 4.86
CA VAL A 223 -6.32 4.30 5.35
C VAL A 223 -5.95 5.25 4.20
N GLY A 224 -6.94 6.03 3.73
CA GLY A 224 -6.79 6.99 2.63
C GLY A 224 -5.63 7.99 2.84
N ASP A 225 -5.41 8.45 4.06
CA ASP A 225 -4.35 9.40 4.41
C ASP A 225 -2.93 8.88 4.10
N ALA A 226 -2.67 7.57 4.21
CA ALA A 226 -1.36 7.03 3.86
C ALA A 226 -1.12 7.07 2.35
N TYR A 227 -2.13 6.71 1.56
CA TYR A 227 -2.05 6.81 0.09
C TYR A 227 -1.89 8.26 -0.37
N TYR A 228 -2.62 9.19 0.26
CA TYR A 228 -2.49 10.62 -0.02
C TYR A 228 -1.05 11.08 0.20
N ASN A 229 -0.49 10.77 1.37
CA ASN A 229 0.87 11.19 1.72
C ASN A 229 1.93 10.54 0.82
N ILE A 230 1.74 9.29 0.37
CA ILE A 230 2.60 8.67 -0.65
C ILE A 230 2.49 9.42 -1.98
N GLY A 231 1.27 9.78 -2.39
CA GLY A 231 1.03 10.61 -3.59
C GLY A 231 1.76 11.95 -3.53
N CYS A 232 1.73 12.64 -2.38
CA CYS A 232 2.49 13.86 -2.15
C CYS A 232 4.00 13.64 -2.29
N VAL A 233 4.55 12.56 -1.73
CA VAL A 233 5.98 12.26 -1.87
C VAL A 233 6.38 12.08 -3.34
N TYR A 234 5.58 11.35 -4.13
CA TYR A 234 5.85 11.19 -5.56
C TYR A 234 5.71 12.51 -6.34
N ALA A 235 4.74 13.35 -5.97
CA ALA A 235 4.57 14.68 -6.57
C ALA A 235 5.79 15.57 -6.33
N VAL A 236 6.33 15.57 -5.09
CA VAL A 236 7.56 16.30 -4.73
C VAL A 236 8.78 15.79 -5.52
N ARG A 237 8.85 14.48 -5.77
CA ARG A 237 9.89 13.87 -6.63
C ARG A 237 9.73 14.17 -8.12
N GLY A 238 8.61 14.77 -8.53
CA GLY A 238 8.29 15.01 -9.93
C GLY A 238 7.75 13.79 -10.68
N ASP A 239 7.50 12.67 -10.00
CA ASP A 239 6.88 11.48 -10.58
C ASP A 239 5.36 11.65 -10.61
N LYS A 240 4.89 12.38 -11.64
CA LYS A 240 3.48 12.72 -11.81
C LYS A 240 2.61 11.48 -11.96
N GLU A 241 3.12 10.46 -12.64
CA GLU A 241 2.38 9.24 -12.94
C GLU A 241 2.05 8.48 -11.65
N GLN A 242 3.04 8.32 -10.76
CA GLN A 242 2.81 7.70 -9.46
C GLN A 242 1.98 8.58 -8.54
N ALA A 243 2.20 9.89 -8.54
CA ALA A 243 1.43 10.81 -7.72
C ALA A 243 -0.08 10.72 -8.01
N LEU A 244 -0.47 10.82 -9.29
CA LEU A 244 -1.86 10.72 -9.71
C LEU A 244 -2.50 9.39 -9.36
N ARG A 245 -1.75 8.28 -9.50
CA ARG A 245 -2.20 6.96 -9.08
C ARG A 245 -2.51 6.91 -7.60
N TYR A 246 -1.58 7.31 -6.75
CA TYR A 246 -1.74 7.24 -5.31
C TYR A 246 -2.81 8.20 -4.78
N LEU A 247 -2.97 9.38 -5.37
CA LEU A 247 -4.06 10.30 -5.05
C LEU A 247 -5.42 9.72 -5.42
N ARG A 248 -5.55 9.04 -6.57
CA ARG A 248 -6.77 8.32 -6.93
C ARG A 248 -7.09 7.22 -5.90
N ILE A 249 -6.10 6.43 -5.53
CA ILE A 249 -6.25 5.38 -4.51
C ILE A 249 -6.65 5.99 -3.16
N ALA A 250 -6.09 7.15 -2.79
CA ALA A 250 -6.45 7.86 -1.55
C ALA A 250 -7.93 8.22 -1.52
N LEU A 251 -8.46 8.85 -2.58
CA LEU A 251 -9.88 9.22 -2.68
C LEU A 251 -10.80 8.00 -2.60
N LEU A 252 -10.44 6.91 -3.29
CA LEU A 252 -11.17 5.65 -3.19
C LEU A 252 -11.12 5.08 -1.76
N ASN A 253 -10.03 5.26 -1.02
CA ASN A 253 -9.89 4.80 0.36
C ASN A 253 -10.35 5.84 1.40
N GLY A 254 -11.36 6.66 1.05
CA GLY A 254 -12.02 7.54 2.00
C GLY A 254 -11.19 8.77 2.42
N TYR A 255 -10.19 9.16 1.62
CA TYR A 255 -9.57 10.47 1.81
C TYR A 255 -10.58 11.58 1.48
N VAL A 256 -11.11 12.23 2.52
CA VAL A 256 -12.21 13.20 2.42
C VAL A 256 -11.76 14.66 2.40
N GLN A 257 -10.46 14.92 2.56
CA GLN A 257 -9.91 16.29 2.62
C GLN A 257 -9.60 16.83 1.21
N LEU A 258 -10.63 16.92 0.36
CA LEU A 258 -10.51 17.42 -1.01
C LEU A 258 -9.97 18.86 -1.04
N ASP A 259 -10.39 19.72 -0.11
CA ASP A 259 -9.89 21.10 -0.01
C ASP A 259 -8.37 21.17 0.24
N THR A 260 -7.84 20.22 1.03
CA THR A 260 -6.39 20.08 1.24
C THR A 260 -5.71 19.68 -0.06
N LEU A 261 -6.29 18.76 -0.84
CA LEU A 261 -5.75 18.35 -2.15
C LEU A 261 -5.69 19.50 -3.16
N LEU A 262 -6.62 20.47 -3.09
CA LEU A 262 -6.63 21.68 -3.93
C LEU A 262 -5.49 22.66 -3.59
N THR A 263 -5.04 22.66 -2.34
CA THR A 263 -4.16 23.70 -1.78
C THR A 263 -2.80 23.19 -1.32
N ASP A 264 -2.58 21.86 -1.32
CA ASP A 264 -1.34 21.25 -0.85
C ASP A 264 -0.16 21.66 -1.75
N PRO A 265 0.88 22.30 -1.18
CA PRO A 265 2.05 22.73 -1.92
C PRO A 265 2.81 21.58 -2.60
N ASP A 266 2.75 20.37 -2.06
CA ASP A 266 3.43 19.19 -2.62
C ASP A 266 2.84 18.81 -3.99
N LEU A 267 1.56 19.13 -4.22
CA LEU A 267 0.83 18.77 -5.43
C LEU A 267 0.90 19.83 -6.53
N LYS A 268 1.61 20.96 -6.31
CA LYS A 268 1.76 22.04 -7.29
C LYS A 268 2.32 21.55 -8.64
N GLY A 269 3.19 20.54 -8.62
CA GLY A 269 3.75 19.94 -9.84
C GLY A 269 2.72 19.24 -10.74
N LEU A 270 1.52 18.97 -10.23
CA LEU A 270 0.41 18.33 -10.94
C LEU A 270 -0.60 19.34 -11.51
N ALA A 271 -0.44 20.63 -11.22
CA ALA A 271 -1.38 21.66 -11.67
C ALA A 271 -1.52 21.67 -13.20
N GLY A 272 -2.77 21.68 -13.68
CA GLY A 272 -3.09 21.63 -15.11
C GLY A 272 -3.05 20.24 -15.74
N ASP A 273 -2.68 19.19 -15.00
CA ASP A 273 -2.79 17.82 -15.46
C ASP A 273 -4.28 17.40 -15.54
N PRO A 274 -4.79 16.95 -16.70
CA PRO A 274 -6.21 16.61 -16.84
C PRO A 274 -6.70 15.52 -15.88
N GLN A 275 -5.84 14.59 -15.47
CA GLN A 275 -6.20 13.55 -14.49
C GLN A 275 -6.28 14.16 -13.09
N PHE A 276 -5.38 15.07 -12.73
CA PHE A 276 -5.43 15.76 -11.45
C PHE A 276 -6.69 16.62 -11.34
N GLU A 277 -7.06 17.34 -12.40
CA GLU A 277 -8.29 18.15 -12.45
C GLU A 277 -9.55 17.30 -12.23
N LYS A 278 -9.61 16.08 -12.79
CA LYS A 278 -10.69 15.13 -12.53
C LYS A 278 -10.75 14.68 -11.07
N LEU A 279 -9.59 14.36 -10.47
CA LEU A 279 -9.52 13.97 -9.06
C LEU A 279 -10.01 15.09 -8.14
N LYS A 280 -9.65 16.35 -8.44
CA LYS A 280 -10.14 17.54 -7.72
C LYS A 280 -11.66 17.71 -7.81
N ALA A 281 -12.27 17.28 -8.91
CA ALA A 281 -13.72 17.28 -9.11
C ALA A 281 -14.42 16.05 -8.49
N GLY A 282 -13.70 15.20 -7.74
CA GLY A 282 -14.23 13.97 -7.15
C GLY A 282 -14.47 12.84 -8.14
N GLN A 283 -13.98 12.96 -9.38
CA GLN A 283 -14.11 11.93 -10.42
C GLN A 283 -12.93 10.96 -10.30
N THR A 284 -13.22 9.66 -10.16
CA THR A 284 -12.20 8.60 -9.96
C THR A 284 -12.15 7.56 -11.09
N ASP A 285 -13.00 7.76 -12.10
CA ASP A 285 -13.23 6.90 -13.28
C ASP A 285 -11.99 6.58 -14.13
#